data_AF-A0A947NW19-F1
#
_entry.id   AF-A0A947NW19-F1
#
_cell.length_a   1.000
_cell.length_b   1.000
_cell.length_c   1.000
_cell.angle_alpha   90.00
_cell.angle_beta   90.00
_cell.angle_gamma   90.00
#
_symmetry.space_group_name_H-M   'P 1'
#
loop_
_entity.id
_entity.type
_entity.pdbx_description
1 polymer ?
#
loop_
_entity_poly.entity_id
_entity_poly.type
_entity_poly.pdbx_seq_one_letter_code
_entity_poly.pdbx_strand_id
1 'polypeptide(L)' 'VTHSWFNRFRKLLVRYEKLTETYEALLHMAAAIIAFRKAGVIYG' A
#
# COMPACT_ATOMS: atom_id res chain seq x y z
N VAL A 1 -8.78 -7.29 11.85
CA VAL A 1 -8.84 -7.59 10.39
C VAL A 1 -8.82 -6.27 9.61
N THR A 2 -7.69 -5.56 9.65
CA THR A 2 -7.63 -4.16 9.18
C THR A 2 -6.38 -3.85 8.34
N HIS A 3 -5.53 -4.84 8.07
CA HIS A 3 -4.27 -4.64 7.32
C HIS A 3 -4.04 -5.64 6.18
N SER A 4 -5.00 -6.52 5.89
CA SER A 4 -4.86 -7.54 4.83
C SER A 4 -4.60 -6.94 3.44
N TRP A 5 -5.04 -5.70 3.21
CA TRP A 5 -4.81 -4.94 1.98
C TRP A 5 -3.33 -4.58 1.79
N PHE A 6 -2.64 -4.23 2.87
CA PHE A 6 -1.20 -3.98 2.88
C PHE A 6 -0.39 -5.27 2.79
N ASN A 7 -0.95 -6.40 3.24
CA ASN A 7 -0.31 -7.72 3.14
C ASN A 7 -0.09 -8.19 1.68
N ARG A 8 -0.73 -7.53 0.70
CA ARG A 8 -0.51 -7.78 -0.73
C ARG A 8 0.82 -7.20 -1.23
N PHE A 9 1.36 -6.20 -0.54
CA PHE A 9 2.65 -5.59 -0.85
C PHE A 9 3.74 -6.27 -0.01
N ARG A 10 4.34 -7.31 -0.56
CA ARG A 10 5.35 -8.16 0.13
C ARG A 10 6.55 -7.34 0.66
N LYS A 11 6.90 -6.23 0.00
CA LYS A 11 7.94 -5.28 0.46
C LYS A 11 7.59 -4.54 1.75
N LEU A 12 6.35 -4.08 1.88
CA LEU A 12 5.82 -3.38 3.07
C LEU A 12 5.66 -4.33 4.27
N LEU A 13 5.25 -5.58 4.00
CA LEU A 13 5.00 -6.61 5.02
C LEU A 13 6.28 -7.01 5.76
N VAL A 14 7.34 -7.31 5.02
CA VAL A 14 8.60 -7.81 5.58
C VAL A 14 9.53 -6.67 6.03
N ARG A 15 9.17 -5.40 5.77
CA ARG A 15 10.03 -4.21 5.93
C ARG A 15 11.40 -4.45 5.28
N TYR A 16 11.40 -4.67 3.96
CA TYR A 16 12.65 -4.88 3.23
C TYR A 16 13.51 -3.60 3.15
N GLU A 17 12.90 -2.42 3.14
CA GLU A 17 13.65 -1.16 3.14
C GLU A 17 14.23 -0.84 4.53
N LYS A 18 15.57 -0.74 4.62
CA LYS A 18 16.30 -0.26 5.82
C LYS A 18 16.10 1.23 6.08
N LEU A 19 15.75 2.00 5.05
CA LEU A 19 15.60 3.44 5.11
C LEU A 19 14.12 3.81 5.30
N THR A 20 13.83 4.65 6.30
CA THR A 20 12.46 5.05 6.67
C THR A 20 11.77 5.82 5.54
N GLU A 21 12.48 6.73 4.87
CA GLU A 21 11.93 7.52 3.77
C GLU A 21 11.39 6.65 2.62
N THR A 22 12.13 5.59 2.29
CA THR A 22 11.73 4.69 1.20
C THR A 22 10.53 3.83 1.61
N TYR A 23 10.47 3.42 2.89
CA TYR A 23 9.31 2.72 3.44
C TYR A 23 8.05 3.60 3.41
N GLU A 24 8.16 4.87 3.78
CA GLU A 24 7.06 5.84 3.74
C GLU A 24 6.58 6.11 2.31
N ALA A 25 7.51 6.29 1.36
CA ALA A 25 7.17 6.45 -0.05
C ALA A 25 6.39 5.23 -0.60
N LEU A 26 6.83 4.00 -0.28
CA LEU A 26 6.09 2.79 -0.66
C LEU A 26 4.73 2.69 0.02
N LEU A 27 4.61 3.12 1.28
CA LEU A 27 3.35 3.13 2.02
C LEU A 27 2.33 4.06 1.36
N HIS A 28 2.75 5.28 1.02
CA HIS A 28 1.91 6.25 0.32
C HIS A 28 1.50 5.75 -1.07
N MET A 29 2.43 5.14 -1.82
CA MET A 29 2.13 4.56 -3.12
C MET A 29 1.13 3.40 -3.02
N ALA A 30 1.28 2.51 -2.03
CA ALA A 30 0.33 1.43 -1.78
C ALA A 30 -1.06 1.97 -1.42
N ALA A 31 -1.15 3.01 -0.59
CA ALA A 31 -2.40 3.67 -0.24
C ALA A 31 -3.08 4.30 -1.47
N ALA A 32 -2.31 4.99 -2.33
CA ALA A 32 -2.81 5.59 -3.57
C ALA A 32 -3.38 4.54 -4.53
N ILE A 33 -2.70 3.40 -4.71
CA ILE A 33 -3.17 2.29 -5.56
C ILE A 33 -4.48 1.69 -5.01
N ILE A 34 -4.59 1.51 -3.70
CA ILE A 34 -5.81 1.00 -3.07
C ILE A 34 -6.96 2.00 -3.26
N ALA A 35 -6.71 3.30 -3.04
CA ALA A 35 -7.68 4.36 -3.23
C ALA A 35 -8.15 4.44 -4.69
N PHE A 36 -7.22 4.37 -5.66
CA PHE A 36 -7.53 4.38 -7.09
C PHE A 36 -8.38 3.17 -7.50
N ARG A 37 -8.01 1.96 -7.05
CA ARG A 37 -8.80 0.74 -7.30
C ARG A 37 -10.18 0.80 -6.68
N LYS A 38 -10.33 1.45 -5.52
CA LYS A 38 -11.64 1.66 -4.89
C LYS A 38 -12.45 2.71 -5.65
N ALA A 39 -11.84 3.82 -6.05
CA ALA A 39 -12.48 4.88 -6.82
C ALA A 39 -13.03 4.37 -8.15
N GLY A 40 -12.29 3.53 -8.89
CA GLY A 40 -12.78 2.92 -10.12
C GLY A 40 -13.97 1.97 -9.93
N VAL A 41 -14.19 1.45 -8.71
CA VAL A 41 -15.37 0.62 -8.38
C VAL A 41 -16.60 1.47 -8.07
N ILE A 42 -16.45 2.75 -7.71
CA ILE A 42 -17.59 3.63 -7.36
C ILE A 42 -18.26 4.22 -8.61
N TYR A 43 -17.54 4.28 -9.74
CA TYR A 43 -18.01 4.81 -11.01
C TYR A 43 -18.29 3.71 -12.06
N GLY A 44 -18.26 2.43 -11.67
CA GLY A 44 -18.54 1.28 -12.51
C GLY A 44 -19.95 0.75 -12.36
#